data_AF-A0A3P7YJH4-F1
#
_entry.id   AF-A0A3P7YJH4-F1
#
_cell.length_a   1.000
_cell.length_b   1.000
_cell.length_c   1.000
_cell.angle_alpha   90.00
_cell.angle_beta   90.00
_cell.angle_gamma   90.00
#
_symmetry.space_group_name_H-M   'P 1'
#
loop_
_entity.id
_entity.type
_entity.pdbx_description
1 polymer ?
#
loop_
_entity_poly.entity_id
_entity_poly.type
_entity_poly.pdbx_seq_one_letter_code
_entity_poly.pdbx_strand_id
1 'polypeptide(L)' 'MKHLHAILEAAYFVAKRLDEGNSVLVHCSDGWDRTAQVCALAQIILDPYYRTFLGLQVS' A
#
# COMPACT_ATOMS: atom_id res chain seq x y z
N MET A 1 -10.11 10.98 12.05
CA MET A 1 -9.20 11.37 10.95
C MET A 1 -7.74 10.93 11.12
N LYS A 2 -7.19 10.81 12.34
CA LYS A 2 -5.77 10.42 12.55
C LYS A 2 -5.40 9.04 11.98
N HIS A 3 -6.26 8.02 12.14
CA HIS A 3 -5.97 6.66 11.67
C HIS A 3 -5.88 6.54 10.15
N LEU A 4 -6.81 7.19 9.43
CA LEU A 4 -6.80 7.21 7.97
C LEU A 4 -5.55 7.92 7.44
N HIS A 5 -5.18 9.06 8.04
CA HIS A 5 -3.97 9.78 7.68
C HIS A 5 -2.72 8.92 7.84
N ALA A 6 -2.58 8.22 8.98
CA ALA A 6 -1.43 7.35 9.24
C ALA A 6 -1.31 6.21 8.22
N ILE A 7 -2.43 5.60 7.81
CA ILE A 7 -2.43 4.53 6.80
C ILE A 7 -2.02 5.08 5.42
N LEU A 8 -2.58 6.23 5.01
CA LEU A 8 -2.25 6.85 3.73
C LEU A 8 -0.80 7.32 3.68
N GLU A 9 -0.28 7.89 4.77
CA GLU A 9 1.12 8.31 4.88
C GLU A 9 2.07 7.11 4.77
N ALA A 10 1.76 6.01 5.45
CA ALA A 10 2.54 4.77 5.37
C ALA A 10 2.52 4.18 3.94
N ALA A 11 1.36 4.13 3.29
CA ALA A 11 1.24 3.65 1.92
C ALA A 11 2.03 4.52 0.93
N TYR A 12 1.94 5.85 1.07
CA TYR A 12 2.73 6.79 0.27
C TYR A 12 4.24 6.61 0.51
N PHE A 13 4.67 6.42 1.75
CA PHE A 13 6.07 6.13 2.07
C PHE A 13 6.56 4.86 1.38
N VAL A 14 5.80 3.76 1.45
CA VAL A 14 6.13 2.49 0.77
C VAL A 14 6.20 2.69 -0.74
N ALA A 15 5.19 3.32 -1.33
CA ALA A 15 5.15 3.58 -2.76
C ALA A 15 6.36 4.39 -3.23
N LYS A 16 6.70 5.47 -2.53
CA LYS A 16 7.86 6.31 -2.85
C LYS A 16 9.18 5.55 -2.79
N ARG A 17 9.37 4.67 -1.79
CA ARG A 17 10.59 3.86 -1.68
C ARG A 17 10.75 2.86 -2.82
N LEU A 18 9.63 2.24 -3.24
CA LEU A 18 9.60 1.33 -4.38
C LEU A 18 9.90 2.07 -5.70
N ASP A 19 9.32 3.26 -5.90
CA ASP A 19 9.57 4.12 -7.07
C ASP A 19 11.05 4.54 -7.17
N GLU A 20 11.72 4.73 -6.03
CA GLU A 20 13.17 4.99 -5.95
C GLU A 20 14.04 3.73 -6.15
N GLY A 21 13.45 2.57 -6.43
CA GLY A 21 14.15 1.31 -6.68
C GLY A 21 14.54 0.51 -5.43
N ASN A 22 14.05 0.90 -4.24
CA ASN A 22 14.31 0.16 -3.00
C ASN A 22 13.29 -0.97 -2.80
N SER A 23 13.74 -2.11 -2.26
CA SER A 23 12.82 -3.12 -1.72
C SER A 23 12.34 -2.71 -0.32
N VAL A 24 11.08 -3.00 0.00
CA VAL A 24 10.46 -2.64 1.29
C VAL A 24 9.81 -3.86 1.93
N LEU A 25 10.10 -4.11 3.21
CA LEU A 25 9.39 -5.10 4.03
C LEU A 25 8.30 -4.38 4.84
N VAL A 26 7.04 -4.77 4.63
CA VAL A 26 5.90 -4.29 5.42
C VAL A 26 5.45 -5.41 6.36
N HIS A 27 5.40 -5.12 7.65
CA HIS A 27 4.81 -6.03 8.65
C HIS A 27 4.01 -5.24 9.69
N CYS A 28 3.11 -5.92 10.38
CA CYS A 28 2.49 -5.40 11.60
C CYS A 28 2.71 -6.39 12.75
N SER A 29 1.70 -6.64 13.58
CA SER A 29 1.79 -7.66 14.63
C SER A 29 1.71 -9.06 14.01
N ASP A 30 0.54 -9.41 13.48
CA ASP A 30 0.29 -10.72 12.84
C ASP A 30 0.39 -10.67 11.30
N GLY A 31 0.57 -9.48 10.74
CA GLY A 31 0.80 -9.31 9.30
C GLY A 31 -0.45 -9.28 8.41
N TRP A 32 -1.66 -9.38 8.97
CA TRP A 32 -2.91 -9.48 8.17
C TRP A 32 -3.77 -8.20 8.06
N ASP A 33 -3.74 -7.28 9.03
CA ASP A 33 -4.62 -6.09 9.01
C ASP A 33 -3.94 -4.86 8.38
N ARG A 34 -3.06 -4.21 9.14
CA ARG A 34 -2.37 -2.97 8.72
C ARG A 34 -1.41 -3.21 7.57
N THR A 35 -0.85 -4.43 7.49
CA THR A 35 -0.03 -4.84 6.35
C THR A 35 -0.85 -4.82 5.07
N ALA A 36 -2.03 -5.46 5.05
CA ALA A 36 -2.90 -5.48 3.88
C ALA A 36 -3.32 -4.06 3.47
N GLN A 37 -3.70 -3.22 4.44
CA GLN A 37 -4.07 -1.82 4.20
C GLN A 37 -2.94 -1.04 3.49
N VAL A 38 -1.71 -1.13 3.99
CA VAL A 38 -0.56 -0.40 3.44
C VAL A 38 -0.14 -0.96 2.08
N CYS A 39 -0.09 -2.29 1.93
CA CYS A 39 0.32 -2.95 0.69
C CYS A 39 -0.66 -2.68 -0.47
N ALA A 40 -1.97 -2.84 -0.24
CA ALA A 40 -3.00 -2.61 -1.25
C ALA A 40 -3.01 -1.14 -1.72
N LEU A 41 -2.91 -0.18 -0.79
CA LEU A 41 -2.83 1.24 -1.14
C LEU A 41 -1.55 1.58 -1.91
N ALA A 42 -0.41 0.98 -1.57
CA ALA A 42 0.83 1.18 -2.33
C ALA A 42 0.72 0.65 -3.76
N GLN A 43 0.06 -0.49 -3.97
CA GLN A 43 -0.23 -1.03 -5.31
C GLN A 43 -1.11 -0.08 -6.13
N ILE A 44 -2.19 0.45 -5.52
CA ILE A 44 -3.06 1.45 -6.17
C ILE A 44 -2.29 2.73 -6.53
N ILE A 45 -1.34 3.17 -5.69
CA ILE A 45 -0.52 4.37 -5.96
C ILE A 45 0.46 4.13 -7.12
N LEU A 46 1.05 2.95 -7.24
CA LEU A 46 2.14 2.71 -8.20
C LEU A 46 1.66 2.18 -9.55
N ASP A 47 0.71 1.23 -9.56
CA ASP A 47 0.38 0.48 -10.75
C ASP A 47 -1.05 0.82 -11.22
N PRO A 48 -1.20 1.40 -12.44
CA PRO A 48 -2.50 1.73 -13.01
C PRO A 48 -3.47 0.53 -13.11
N TYR A 49 -2.98 -0.70 -13.18
CA TYR A 49 -3.80 -1.91 -13.22
C TYR A 49 -4.79 -1.98 -12.04
N TYR A 50 -4.30 -1.70 -10.82
CA TYR A 50 -5.13 -1.76 -9.60
C TYR A 50 -6.16 -0.62 -9.49
N ARG A 51 -6.17 0.32 -10.44
CA ARG A 51 -7.21 1.36 -10.57
C ARG A 51 -8.34 0.97 -11.53
N THR A 52 -8.31 -0.24 -12.07
CA THR A 52 -9.39 -0.83 -12.86
C THR A 52 -10.33 -1.66 -11.97
N PHE A 53 -11.57 -1.92 -12.39
CA PHE A 53 -12.47 -2.80 -11.63
C PHE A 53 -11.88 -4.21 -11.43
N LEU A 54 -11.26 -4.76 -12.47
CA LEU A 54 -10.62 -6.08 -12.40
C LEU A 54 -9.41 -6.07 -11.47
N GLY A 55 -8.54 -5.06 -11.59
CA GLY A 55 -7.37 -4.96 -10.73
C GLY A 55 -7.72 -4.74 -9.27
N LEU A 56 -8.74 -3.93 -8.97
CA LEU A 56 -9.20 -3.70 -7.60
C LEU A 56 -9.77 -4.98 -6.96
N GLN A 57 -10.35 -5.91 -7.74
CA GLN A 57 -10.83 -7.21 -7.25
C GLN A 57 -9.72 -8.21 -6.94
N VAL A 58 -8.53 -8.01 -7.51
CA VAL A 58 -7.34 -8.86 -7.31
C VAL A 58 -6.50 -8.40 -6.10
N SER A 59 -6.62 -7.11 -5.74
CA SER A 59 -5.86 -6.46 -4.66
C SER A 59 -6.11 -7.04 -3.27
#